data_AF-A0A1G4ACQ1-F1
#
_entry.id   AF-A0A1G4ACQ1-F1
#
_cell.length_a   1.000
_cell.length_b   1.000
_cell.length_c   1.000
_cell.angle_alpha   90.00
_cell.angle_beta   90.00
_cell.angle_gamma   90.00
#
_symmetry.space_group_name_H-M   'P 1'
#
loop_
_entity.id
_entity.type
_entity.pdbx_description
1 polymer ?
#
loop_
_entity_poly.entity_id
_entity_poly.type
_entity_poly.pdbx_seq_one_letter_code
_entity_poly.pdbx_strand_id
1 'polypeptide(L)'
;MMLWLAGCTTPGAGRGENPRIPESGSAALLRPGDSINISLQGIPDPTQHSLQVDEQGLINLPYIGNVAASGLTSAALSQRIRQDYITKNFYTSVDVSVTVTQRYVYVGGEVARPGRIEWSPDLTLTKAIQSAG
;
A
#
# COMPACT_ATOMS: atom_id res chain seq x y z
N MET A 1 11.75 57.78 40.62
CA MET A 1 12.40 56.47 40.80
C MET A 1 11.49 55.43 40.18
N MET A 2 11.89 54.91 39.03
CA MET A 2 11.09 54.11 38.10
C MET A 2 11.17 52.63 38.50
N LEU A 3 10.03 51.95 38.74
CA LEU A 3 9.98 50.48 38.81
C LEU A 3 8.87 49.98 37.89
N TRP A 4 9.25 49.51 36.71
CA TRP A 4 8.38 48.79 35.79
C TRP A 4 8.33 47.32 36.23
N LEU A 5 7.14 46.85 36.60
CA LEU A 5 6.84 45.43 36.72
C LEU A 5 6.39 44.93 35.35
N ALA A 6 7.32 44.34 34.58
CA ALA A 6 6.99 43.60 33.38
C ALA A 6 6.50 42.20 33.78
N GLY A 7 5.18 41.99 33.71
CA GLY A 7 4.59 40.65 33.82
C GLY A 7 4.67 39.93 32.47
N CYS A 8 5.36 38.80 32.41
CA CYS A 8 5.34 37.92 31.25
C CYS A 8 4.05 37.10 31.24
N THR A 9 3.17 37.33 30.26
CA THR A 9 2.07 36.43 29.94
C THR A 9 2.56 35.45 28.88
N THR A 10 2.70 34.17 29.22
CA THR A 10 3.00 33.12 28.23
C THR A 10 1.69 32.63 27.61
N PRO A 11 1.44 32.85 26.31
CA PRO A 11 0.28 32.25 25.66
C PRO A 11 0.63 30.84 25.20
N GLY A 12 -0.23 29.88 25.49
CA GLY A 12 -0.29 28.61 24.76
C GLY A 12 0.49 27.45 25.38
N ALA A 13 -0.03 26.89 26.48
CA ALA A 13 0.15 25.47 26.75
C ALA A 13 -1.00 24.71 26.08
N GLY A 14 -0.89 24.55 24.76
CA GLY A 14 -1.71 23.62 24.01
C GLY A 14 -1.54 22.23 24.60
N ARG A 15 -2.67 21.68 25.05
CA ARG A 15 -2.93 20.31 25.47
C ARG A 15 -1.94 19.33 24.84
N GLY A 16 -1.20 18.60 25.68
CA GLY A 16 -0.39 17.46 25.28
C GLY A 16 -1.29 16.40 24.66
N GLU A 17 -1.49 16.49 23.36
CA GLU A 17 -2.04 15.41 22.58
C GLU A 17 -0.87 14.46 22.35
N ASN A 18 -0.90 13.33 23.07
CA ASN A 18 0.06 12.26 22.89
C ASN A 18 0.14 11.94 21.38
N PRO A 19 1.34 11.84 20.78
CA PRO A 19 1.46 11.46 19.38
C PRO A 19 0.71 10.15 19.17
N ARG A 20 -0.42 10.22 18.46
CA ARG A 20 -1.13 9.02 18.08
C ARG A 20 -0.22 8.36 17.07
N ILE A 21 0.33 7.20 17.44
CA ILE A 21 0.93 6.29 16.48
C ILE A 21 -0.16 6.13 15.41
N PRO A 22 0.07 6.47 14.14
CA PRO A 22 -0.89 6.18 13.10
C PRO A 22 -1.13 4.67 13.20
N GLU A 23 -2.37 4.31 13.51
CA GLU A 23 -2.86 2.96 13.41
C GLU A 23 -2.31 2.35 12.13
N SER A 24 -1.70 1.16 12.22
CA SER A 24 -1.23 0.36 11.09
C SER A 24 -2.42 0.02 10.19
N GLY A 25 -2.86 1.02 9.45
CA GLY A 25 -4.12 1.15 8.75
C GLY A 25 -4.02 2.22 7.66
N SER A 26 -2.82 2.78 7.43
CA SER A 26 -2.46 3.27 6.10
C SER A 26 -2.31 2.06 5.19
N ALA A 27 -3.44 1.49 4.79
CA ALA A 27 -3.49 0.45 3.78
C ALA A 27 -2.72 0.99 2.57
N ALA A 28 -1.62 0.31 2.22
CA ALA A 28 -0.74 0.76 1.16
C ALA A 28 -1.56 0.96 -0.12
N LEU A 29 -1.49 2.18 -0.65
CA LEU A 29 -2.13 2.50 -1.91
C LEU A 29 -1.33 1.85 -3.02
N LEU A 30 -2.03 1.19 -3.94
CA LEU A 30 -1.45 0.60 -5.13
C LEU A 30 -0.90 1.70 -6.03
N ARG A 31 0.28 1.43 -6.60
CA ARG A 31 1.00 2.33 -7.49
C ARG A 31 1.27 1.66 -8.83
N PRO A 32 1.44 2.44 -9.90
CA PRO A 32 2.01 1.93 -11.14
C PRO A 32 3.29 1.13 -10.87
N GLY A 33 3.40 -0.05 -11.46
CA GLY A 33 4.54 -0.96 -11.26
C GLY A 33 4.36 -2.00 -10.15
N ASP A 34 3.34 -1.89 -9.29
CA ASP A 34 3.06 -2.90 -8.27
C ASP A 34 2.62 -4.21 -8.93
N SER A 35 3.21 -5.32 -8.50
CA SER A 35 2.73 -6.66 -8.85
C SER A 35 1.66 -7.09 -7.88
N ILE A 36 0.51 -7.51 -8.41
CA ILE A 36 -0.63 -7.98 -7.63
C ILE A 36 -1.06 -9.37 -8.08
N ASN A 37 -1.57 -10.15 -7.15
CA ASN A 37 -2.17 -11.44 -7.40
C ASN A 37 -3.65 -11.34 -7.07
N ILE A 38 -4.50 -11.70 -8.04
CA ILE A 38 -5.95 -11.63 -7.92
C ILE A 38 -6.47 -13.05 -7.96
N SER A 39 -7.15 -13.48 -6.89
CA SER A 39 -7.81 -14.78 -6.82
C SER A 39 -9.31 -14.61 -6.86
N LEU A 40 -9.95 -15.29 -7.81
CA LEU A 40 -11.40 -15.41 -7.93
C LEU A 40 -11.85 -16.74 -7.31
N GLN A 41 -12.71 -16.65 -6.31
CA GLN A 41 -13.24 -17.76 -5.52
C GLN A 41 -14.77 -17.75 -5.54
N GLY A 42 -15.40 -18.84 -5.13
CA GLY A 42 -16.86 -18.96 -5.13
C GLY A 42 -17.48 -19.15 -6.53
N ILE A 43 -16.65 -19.41 -7.54
CA ILE A 43 -17.04 -19.71 -8.92
C ILE A 43 -16.70 -21.19 -9.23
N PRO A 44 -17.38 -21.83 -10.21
CA PRO A 44 -17.16 -23.25 -10.51
C PRO A 44 -15.71 -23.58 -10.92
N ASP A 45 -14.99 -22.60 -11.45
CA ASP A 45 -13.58 -22.74 -11.83
C ASP A 45 -12.75 -21.61 -11.17
N PRO A 46 -12.18 -21.84 -9.97
CA PRO A 46 -11.43 -20.82 -9.25
C PRO A 46 -10.13 -20.50 -9.99
N THR A 47 -9.92 -19.21 -10.25
CA THR A 47 -8.82 -18.73 -11.08
C THR A 47 -7.94 -17.74 -10.33
N GLN A 48 -6.66 -17.70 -10.71
CA GLN A 48 -5.68 -16.77 -10.16
C GLN A 48 -4.97 -16.03 -11.29
N HIS A 49 -4.81 -14.72 -11.12
CA HIS A 49 -4.19 -13.83 -12.10
C HIS A 49 -3.07 -13.03 -11.43
N SER A 50 -1.84 -13.27 -11.86
CA SER A 50 -0.68 -12.46 -11.49
C SER A 50 -0.52 -11.34 -12.51
N LEU A 51 -0.78 -10.10 -12.10
CA LEU A 51 -0.82 -8.93 -12.97
C LEU A 51 0.08 -7.83 -12.39
N GLN A 52 0.49 -6.90 -13.25
CA GLN A 52 1.20 -5.69 -12.84
C GLN A 52 0.34 -4.47 -13.15
N VAL A 53 0.30 -3.51 -12.23
CA VAL A 53 -0.36 -2.22 -12.47
C VAL A 53 0.43 -1.46 -13.53
N ASP A 54 -0.22 -1.08 -14.62
CA ASP A 54 0.41 -0.36 -15.73
C ASP A 54 0.75 1.10 -15.36
N GLU A 55 1.42 1.82 -16.27
CA GLU A 55 1.80 3.23 -16.08
C GLU A 55 0.60 4.17 -15.95
N GLN A 56 -0.56 3.80 -16.48
CA GLN A 56 -1.82 4.54 -16.35
C GLN A 56 -2.55 4.22 -15.03
N GLY A 57 -2.02 3.29 -14.24
CA GLY A 57 -2.63 2.84 -12.99
C GLY A 57 -3.76 1.82 -13.18
N LEU A 58 -3.82 1.17 -14.32
CA LEU A 58 -4.84 0.19 -14.68
C LEU A 58 -4.30 -1.24 -14.60
N ILE A 59 -5.22 -2.19 -14.49
CA ILE A 59 -4.99 -3.63 -14.64
C ILE A 59 -5.99 -4.20 -15.64
N ASN A 60 -5.59 -5.20 -16.43
CA ASN A 60 -6.49 -5.86 -17.35
C ASN A 60 -6.93 -7.22 -16.80
N LEU A 61 -8.24 -7.41 -16.68
CA LEU A 61 -8.83 -8.65 -16.22
C LEU A 61 -9.74 -9.25 -17.30
N PRO A 62 -9.81 -10.60 -17.40
CA PRO A 62 -10.74 -11.25 -18.31
C PRO A 62 -12.18 -10.79 -18.04
N TYR A 63 -12.94 -10.61 -19.12
CA TYR A 63 -14.37 -10.27 -19.14
C TYR A 63 -14.72 -8.83 -18.71
N ILE A 64 -14.05 -8.28 -17.70
CA ILE A 64 -14.29 -6.90 -17.24
C ILE A 64 -13.37 -5.86 -17.89
N GLY A 65 -12.25 -6.28 -18.47
CA GLY A 65 -11.32 -5.42 -19.20
C GLY A 65 -10.44 -4.60 -18.26
N ASN A 66 -10.20 -3.33 -18.61
CA ASN A 66 -9.35 -2.44 -17.83
C ASN A 66 -10.06 -1.95 -16.56
N VAL A 67 -9.43 -2.13 -15.41
CA VAL A 67 -9.90 -1.69 -14.09
C VAL A 67 -8.84 -0.76 -13.48
N ALA A 68 -9.26 0.38 -12.96
CA ALA A 68 -8.33 1.29 -12.28
C ALA A 68 -7.95 0.74 -10.90
N ALA A 69 -6.65 0.54 -10.70
CA ALA A 69 -6.04 0.00 -9.48
C ALA A 69 -5.25 1.06 -8.70
N SER A 70 -4.60 2.00 -9.39
CA SER A 70 -3.77 3.00 -8.71
C SER A 70 -4.59 3.90 -7.80
N GLY A 71 -4.01 4.24 -6.65
CA GLY A 71 -4.66 5.06 -5.63
C GLY A 71 -5.73 4.33 -4.82
N LEU A 72 -5.98 3.05 -5.10
CA LEU A 72 -6.83 2.18 -4.30
C LEU A 72 -5.99 1.32 -3.36
N THR A 73 -6.60 0.90 -2.26
CA THR A 73 -6.07 -0.17 -1.41
C THR A 73 -6.39 -1.53 -2.05
N SER A 74 -5.67 -2.59 -1.69
CA SER A 74 -5.98 -3.95 -2.16
C SER A 74 -7.43 -4.37 -1.86
N ALA A 75 -7.96 -3.99 -0.70
CA ALA A 75 -9.35 -4.25 -0.31
C ALA A 75 -10.37 -3.42 -1.13
N ALA A 76 -10.06 -2.16 -1.44
CA ALA A 76 -10.93 -1.35 -2.30
C ALA A 76 -10.93 -1.89 -3.74
N LEU A 77 -9.77 -2.33 -4.24
CA LEU A 77 -9.65 -2.94 -5.55
C LEU A 77 -10.41 -4.26 -5.63
N SER A 78 -10.33 -5.13 -4.60
CA SER A 78 -11.06 -6.40 -4.60
C SER A 78 -12.58 -6.20 -4.68
N GLN A 79 -13.11 -5.25 -3.90
CA GLN A 79 -14.53 -4.92 -3.92
C GLN A 79 -14.97 -4.33 -5.26
N ARG A 80 -14.13 -3.49 -5.89
CA ARG A 80 -14.40 -2.94 -7.22
C ARG A 80 -14.46 -4.04 -8.28
N ILE A 81 -13.47 -4.91 -8.32
CA ILE A 81 -13.42 -6.04 -9.26
C ILE A 81 -14.66 -6.93 -9.10
N ARG A 82 -15.02 -7.25 -7.85
CA ARG A 82 -16.25 -8.00 -7.54
C ARG A 82 -17.49 -7.33 -8.13
N GLN A 83 -17.65 -6.02 -7.90
CA GLN A 83 -18.80 -5.28 -8.39
C GLN A 83 -18.83 -5.23 -9.93
N ASP A 84 -17.68 -5.06 -10.59
CA ASP A 84 -17.58 -5.02 -12.04
C ASP A 84 -17.98 -6.38 -12.67
N TYR A 85 -17.57 -7.50 -12.07
CA TYR A 85 -17.95 -8.85 -12.51
C TYR A 85 -19.46 -9.12 -12.38
N ILE A 86 -20.06 -8.68 -11.28
CA ILE A 86 -21.50 -8.82 -11.04
C ILE A 86 -22.29 -7.90 -11.98
N THR A 87 -21.86 -6.64 -12.14
CA THR A 87 -22.54 -5.64 -12.97
C THR A 87 -22.53 -6.02 -14.45
N LYS A 88 -21.46 -6.65 -14.93
CA LYS A 88 -21.39 -7.20 -16.29
C LYS A 88 -22.05 -8.58 -16.45
N ASN A 89 -22.72 -9.06 -15.40
CA ASN A 89 -23.52 -10.30 -15.39
C ASN A 89 -22.71 -11.56 -15.77
N PHE A 90 -21.41 -11.56 -15.47
CA PHE A 90 -20.51 -12.69 -15.71
C PHE A 90 -20.56 -13.73 -14.59
N TYR A 91 -20.70 -13.27 -13.34
CA TYR A 91 -20.86 -14.12 -12.16
C TYR A 91 -22.05 -13.64 -11.32
N THR A 92 -22.85 -14.57 -10.83
CA THR A 92 -23.94 -14.28 -9.88
C THR A 92 -23.40 -13.98 -8.48
N SER A 93 -22.35 -14.71 -8.08
CA SER A 93 -21.60 -14.48 -6.85
C SER A 93 -20.14 -14.85 -7.10
N VAL A 94 -19.23 -14.00 -6.62
CA VAL A 94 -17.79 -14.20 -6.69
C VAL A 94 -17.15 -13.55 -5.48
N ASP A 95 -16.16 -14.23 -4.91
CA ASP A 95 -15.29 -13.71 -3.87
C ASP A 95 -13.95 -13.35 -4.51
N VAL A 96 -13.51 -12.12 -4.32
CA VAL A 96 -12.28 -11.59 -4.94
C VAL A 96 -11.29 -11.29 -3.83
N SER A 97 -10.10 -11.88 -3.92
CA SER A 97 -8.97 -11.57 -3.06
C SER A 97 -7.85 -10.94 -3.86
N VAL A 98 -7.30 -9.84 -3.37
CA VAL A 98 -6.19 -9.11 -4.01
C VAL A 98 -5.03 -9.05 -3.03
N THR A 99 -3.89 -9.58 -3.44
CA THR A 99 -2.66 -9.61 -2.64
C THR A 99 -1.53 -8.95 -3.40
N VAL A 100 -0.83 -8.00 -2.78
CA VAL A 100 0.36 -7.38 -3.37
C VAL A 100 1.53 -8.35 -3.24
N THR A 101 2.19 -8.64 -4.36
CA THR A 101 3.40 -9.46 -4.37
C THR A 101 4.56 -8.61 -3.90
N GLN A 102 4.99 -8.84 -2.66
CA GLN A 102 6.17 -8.20 -2.11
C GLN A 102 7.42 -8.75 -2.79
N ARG A 103 8.25 -7.84 -3.31
CA ARG A 103 9.56 -8.16 -3.86
C ARG A 103 10.62 -7.92 -2.79
N TYR A 104 11.75 -8.63 -2.85
CA TYR A 104 12.83 -8.49 -1.88
C TYR A 104 14.19 -8.54 -2.59
N VAL A 105 15.19 -7.87 -2.01
CA VAL A 105 16.60 -8.00 -2.38
C VAL A 105 17.39 -8.56 -1.20
N TYR A 106 18.47 -9.30 -1.47
CA TYR A 106 19.35 -9.82 -0.43
C TYR A 106 20.60 -8.95 -0.29
N VAL A 107 20.89 -8.53 0.94
CA VAL A 107 22.11 -7.81 1.29
C VAL A 107 22.93 -8.70 2.22
N GLY A 108 24.20 -8.89 1.91
CA GLY A 108 25.12 -9.72 2.70
C GLY A 108 26.56 -9.24 2.58
N GLY A 109 27.49 -9.97 3.20
CA GLY A 109 28.89 -9.60 3.30
C GLY A 109 29.21 -8.94 4.64
N GLU A 110 30.06 -7.91 4.62
CA GLU A 110 30.50 -7.18 5.82
C GLU A 110 29.54 -6.01 6.12
N VAL A 111 28.32 -6.38 6.50
CA VAL A 111 27.26 -5.48 6.95
C VAL A 111 26.78 -5.93 8.33
N ALA A 112 26.25 -5.02 9.14
CA ALA A 112 25.86 -5.32 10.51
C ALA A 112 24.69 -6.33 10.59
N ARG A 113 23.74 -6.25 9.66
CA ARG A 113 22.53 -7.09 9.60
C ARG A 113 22.32 -7.64 8.18
N PRO A 114 23.00 -8.73 7.79
CA PRO A 114 22.74 -9.38 6.52
C PRO A 114 21.32 -9.96 6.50
N GLY A 115 20.64 -9.90 5.36
CA GLY A 115 19.28 -10.42 5.22
C GLY A 115 18.51 -9.89 4.02
N ARG A 116 17.20 -10.18 4.03
CA ARG A 116 16.26 -9.68 3.02
C ARG A 116 15.83 -8.26 3.33
N ILE A 117 15.83 -7.41 2.31
CA ILE A 117 15.30 -6.04 2.35
C ILE A 117 14.10 -5.98 1.41
N GLU A 118 12.99 -5.44 1.91
CA GLU A 118 11.78 -5.25 1.10
C GLU A 118 12.05 -4.26 -0.03
N TRP A 119 11.68 -4.65 -1.24
CA TRP A 119 11.82 -3.82 -2.43
C TRP A 119 10.76 -2.73 -2.44
N SER A 120 11.19 -1.52 -2.74
CA SER A 120 10.32 -0.39 -3.05
C SER A 120 10.87 0.35 -4.27
N PRO A 121 10.06 1.12 -5.00
CA PRO A 121 10.52 1.89 -6.15
C PRO A 121 11.66 2.86 -5.82
N ASP A 122 11.70 3.35 -4.58
CA ASP A 122 12.71 4.28 -4.07
C ASP A 122 13.97 3.59 -3.55
N LEU A 123 14.04 2.25 -3.56
CA LEU A 123 15.17 1.48 -3.05
C LEU A 123 16.38 1.60 -3.98
N THR A 124 17.47 2.19 -3.47
CA THR A 124 18.77 2.23 -4.15
C THR A 124 19.75 1.30 -3.46
N LEU A 125 20.87 0.98 -4.13
CA LEU A 125 21.95 0.20 -3.51
C LEU A 125 22.40 0.84 -2.20
N THR A 126 22.61 2.16 -2.18
CA THR A 126 23.01 2.90 -0.99
C THR A 126 21.99 2.77 0.15
N LYS A 127 20.69 2.92 -0.14
CA LYS A 127 19.64 2.76 0.87
C LYS A 127 19.55 1.32 1.39
N ALA A 128 19.75 0.33 0.52
CA ALA A 128 19.76 -1.08 0.91
C ALA A 128 20.93 -1.38 1.88
N ILE A 129 22.14 -0.87 1.60
CA ILE A 129 23.30 -1.01 2.51
C ILE A 129 23.05 -0.27 3.84
N GLN A 130 22.56 0.97 3.79
CA GLN A 130 22.23 1.73 5.01
C GLN A 130 21.19 1.03 5.89
N SER A 131 20.21 0.35 5.29
CA SER A 131 19.21 -0.43 6.02
C SER A 131 19.78 -1.70 6.65
N ALA A 132 20.82 -2.29 6.04
CA ALA A 132 21.52 -3.45 6.60
C ALA A 132 22.47 -3.06 7.74
N GLY A 133 22.92 -1.81 7.78
CA GLY A 133 23.71 -1.24 8.87
C GLY A 133 25.22 -1.43 8.73
#